data_AF-A0A958P552-F1
#
_entry.id   AF-A0A958P552-F1
#
_cell.length_a   1.000
_cell.length_b   1.000
_cell.length_c   1.000
_cell.angle_alpha   90.00
_cell.angle_beta   90.00
_cell.angle_gamma   90.00
#
_symmetry.space_group_name_H-M   'P 1'
#
loop_
_entity.id
_entity.type
_entity.pdbx_description
1 polymer ?
#
loop_
_entity_poly.entity_id
_entity_poly.type
_entity_poly.pdbx_seq_one_letter_code
_entity_poly.pdbx_strand_id
1 'polypeptide(L)'
;MFEERVSSWTDVQQQNWAKLKERLLSRGGQDVVPYFSYDDDTLRILAGNETFIIGDDCDLVYNIGNPSDCHQNVVRLWKARSIQHIYTGYGLSEDGLWRAHSWGINLIYQGKDLPEKITVVETTIERL
;
A
#
# COMPACT_ATOMS: atom_id res chain seq x y z
N MET A 1 -21.72 -0.87 6.93
CA MET A 1 -21.13 -1.15 5.60
C MET A 1 -20.42 0.14 5.17
N PHE A 2 -19.22 0.09 4.61
CA PHE A 2 -18.35 1.29 4.46
C PHE A 2 -18.89 2.42 3.54
N GLU A 3 -20.08 2.23 2.99
CA GLU A 3 -20.79 3.12 2.05
C GLU A 3 -21.03 4.53 2.60
N GLU A 4 -21.27 4.67 3.90
CA GLU A 4 -21.47 5.99 4.54
C GLU A 4 -20.25 6.91 4.36
N ARG A 5 -19.03 6.36 4.35
CA ARG A 5 -17.80 7.16 4.20
C ARG A 5 -17.66 7.71 2.79
N VAL A 6 -18.01 6.90 1.80
CA VAL A 6 -17.92 7.26 0.38
C VAL A 6 -19.05 8.21 -0.03
N SER A 7 -20.21 8.12 0.63
CA SER A 7 -21.39 8.95 0.34
C SER A 7 -21.16 10.46 0.51
N SER A 8 -20.20 10.84 1.35
CA SER A 8 -19.81 12.24 1.57
C SER A 8 -18.89 12.81 0.48
N TRP A 9 -18.38 11.97 -0.42
CA TRP A 9 -17.45 12.37 -1.46
C TRP A 9 -18.19 12.91 -2.69
N THR A 10 -17.50 13.71 -3.50
CA THR A 10 -18.05 14.21 -4.77
C THR A 10 -18.25 13.07 -5.77
N ASP A 11 -19.12 13.26 -6.78
CA ASP A 11 -19.37 12.24 -7.80
C ASP A 11 -18.10 11.74 -8.49
N VAL A 12 -17.16 12.64 -8.77
CA VAL A 12 -15.86 12.29 -9.38
C VAL A 12 -15.03 11.42 -8.43
N GLN A 13 -15.02 11.74 -7.13
CA GLN A 13 -14.32 10.97 -6.12
C GLN A 13 -14.92 9.57 -5.96
N GLN A 14 -16.25 9.46 -5.96
CA GLN A 14 -16.95 8.17 -5.90
C GLN A 14 -16.66 7.31 -7.15
N GLN A 15 -16.63 7.91 -8.34
CA GLN A 15 -16.27 7.20 -9.58
C GLN A 15 -14.83 6.68 -9.54
N ASN A 16 -13.88 7.48 -9.06
CA ASN A 16 -12.50 7.05 -8.92
C ASN A 16 -12.36 5.93 -7.89
N TRP A 17 -13.06 6.05 -6.76
CA TRP A 17 -13.10 4.98 -5.76
C TRP A 17 -13.62 3.65 -6.31
N ALA A 18 -14.71 3.69 -7.09
CA ALA A 18 -15.26 2.49 -7.71
C ALA A 18 -14.23 1.80 -8.63
N LYS A 19 -13.49 2.57 -9.44
CA LYS A 19 -12.42 2.05 -10.30
C LYS A 19 -11.27 1.43 -9.50
N LEU A 20 -10.86 2.08 -8.41
CA LEU A 20 -9.81 1.54 -7.53
C LEU A 20 -10.27 0.23 -6.88
N LYS A 21 -11.49 0.22 -6.37
CA LYS A 21 -12.11 -0.95 -5.75
C LYS A 21 -12.15 -2.14 -6.72
N GLU A 22 -12.62 -1.92 -7.95
CA GLU A 22 -12.61 -2.93 -9.01
C GLU A 22 -11.20 -3.48 -9.28
N ARG A 23 -10.20 -2.60 -9.39
CA ARG A 23 -8.81 -2.99 -9.64
C ARG A 23 -8.21 -3.83 -8.50
N LEU A 24 -8.49 -3.48 -7.24
CA LEU A 24 -8.01 -4.25 -6.09
C LEU A 24 -8.72 -5.61 -5.98
N LEU A 25 -10.05 -5.63 -6.10
CA LEU A 25 -10.84 -6.86 -6.00
C LEU A 25 -10.58 -7.85 -7.13
N SER A 26 -10.15 -7.39 -8.32
CA SER A 26 -9.68 -8.27 -9.40
C SER A 26 -8.47 -9.14 -9.03
N ARG A 27 -7.77 -8.82 -7.92
CA ARG A 27 -6.61 -9.54 -7.38
C ARG A 27 -6.93 -10.40 -6.15
N GLY A 28 -8.21 -10.50 -5.78
CA GLY A 28 -8.68 -11.21 -4.59
C GLY A 28 -9.23 -10.28 -3.50
N GLY A 29 -9.57 -10.86 -2.35
CA GLY A 29 -10.27 -10.17 -1.27
C GLY A 29 -11.78 -10.06 -1.48
N GLN A 30 -12.45 -9.47 -0.51
CA GLN A 30 -13.92 -9.35 -0.42
C GLN A 30 -14.38 -7.90 -0.51
N ASP A 31 -13.64 -6.97 0.08
CA ASP A 31 -13.96 -5.55 0.03
C ASP A 31 -12.71 -4.68 0.21
N VAL A 32 -12.85 -3.38 -0.03
CA VAL A 32 -11.81 -2.38 0.16
C VAL A 32 -12.27 -1.38 1.20
N VAL A 33 -11.44 -1.15 2.21
CA VAL A 33 -11.76 -0.20 3.28
C VAL A 33 -11.43 1.21 2.80
N PRO A 34 -12.43 2.12 2.70
CA PRO A 34 -12.19 3.49 2.30
C PRO A 34 -11.45 4.25 3.38
N TYR A 35 -10.63 5.20 2.93
CA TYR A 35 -10.09 6.25 3.77
C TYR A 35 -11.22 7.02 4.47
N PHE A 36 -10.89 7.63 5.61
CA PHE A 36 -11.83 8.51 6.32
C PHE A 36 -12.13 9.79 5.53
N SER A 37 -11.18 10.25 4.72
CA SER A 37 -11.32 11.38 3.79
C SER A 37 -10.74 10.98 2.43
N TYR A 38 -11.29 11.53 1.34
CA TYR A 38 -10.72 11.29 0.01
C TYR A 38 -9.27 11.77 -0.04
N ASP A 39 -8.39 10.92 -0.55
CA ASP A 39 -6.95 11.18 -0.65
C ASP A 39 -6.46 11.00 -2.09
N ASP A 40 -5.46 11.80 -2.46
CA ASP A 40 -4.88 11.85 -3.80
C ASP A 40 -4.15 10.55 -4.18
N ASP A 41 -3.79 9.69 -3.22
CA ASP A 41 -3.20 8.39 -3.53
C ASP A 41 -4.15 7.52 -4.35
N THR A 42 -5.47 7.71 -4.22
CA THR A 42 -6.46 7.06 -5.11
C THR A 42 -6.20 7.40 -6.57
N LEU A 43 -5.99 8.69 -6.86
CA LEU A 43 -5.71 9.15 -8.22
C LEU A 43 -4.34 8.69 -8.69
N ARG A 44 -3.32 8.69 -7.83
CA ARG A 44 -1.97 8.23 -8.18
C ARG A 44 -1.94 6.74 -8.52
N ILE A 45 -2.64 5.92 -7.75
CA ILE A 45 -2.76 4.47 -8.00
C ILE A 45 -3.53 4.23 -9.32
N LEU A 46 -4.56 5.02 -9.61
CA LEU A 46 -5.32 4.93 -10.86
C LEU A 46 -4.54 5.42 -12.08
N ALA A 47 -3.80 6.53 -11.95
CA ALA A 47 -3.01 7.15 -13.01
C ALA A 47 -1.70 6.40 -13.28
N GLY A 48 -1.19 5.67 -12.29
CA GLY A 48 0.06 4.93 -12.37
C GLY A 48 -0.03 3.70 -13.28
N ASN A 49 0.85 3.68 -14.29
CA ASN A 49 1.36 2.45 -14.92
C ASN A 49 2.19 1.61 -13.92
N GLU A 50 2.56 2.16 -12.77
CA GLU A 50 3.33 1.48 -11.72
C GLU A 50 2.38 0.69 -10.80
N THR A 51 1.94 -0.46 -11.30
CA THR A 51 1.48 -1.53 -10.40
C THR A 51 2.70 -2.34 -10.04
N PHE A 52 3.17 -2.26 -8.79
CA PHE A 52 4.11 -3.24 -8.28
C PHE A 52 3.41 -4.07 -7.21
N ILE A 53 2.96 -5.27 -7.62
CA ILE A 53 2.68 -6.38 -6.72
C ILE A 53 3.94 -7.22 -6.74
N ILE A 54 4.64 -7.32 -5.62
CA ILE A 54 5.57 -8.41 -5.43
C ILE A 54 5.10 -9.20 -4.22
N GLY A 55 4.56 -10.37 -4.48
CA GLY A 55 4.52 -11.47 -3.51
C GLY A 55 5.68 -12.44 -3.71
N ASP A 56 6.19 -12.56 -4.96
CA ASP A 56 6.99 -13.73 -5.34
C ASP A 56 8.48 -13.41 -5.61
N ASP A 57 8.81 -12.20 -6.09
CA ASP A 57 10.17 -11.79 -6.51
C ASP A 57 10.84 -10.77 -5.55
N CYS A 58 10.43 -10.71 -4.28
CA CYS A 58 11.04 -9.81 -3.28
C CYS A 58 11.30 -10.50 -1.96
N ASP A 59 12.31 -10.00 -1.25
CA ASP A 59 12.52 -10.38 0.15
C ASP A 59 11.57 -9.56 1.03
N LEU A 60 10.70 -10.24 1.78
CA LEU A 60 9.89 -9.62 2.83
C LEU A 60 10.63 -9.69 4.17
N VAL A 61 10.83 -8.53 4.80
CA VAL A 61 11.48 -8.41 6.11
C VAL A 61 10.55 -7.69 7.07
N TYR A 62 10.32 -8.26 8.25
CA TYR A 62 9.50 -7.66 9.28
C TYR A 62 10.35 -6.81 10.23
N ASN A 63 9.98 -5.54 10.39
CA ASN A 63 10.50 -4.61 11.40
C ASN A 63 9.31 -4.02 12.17
N ILE A 64 8.76 -4.84 13.06
CA ILE A 64 7.50 -4.55 13.75
C ILE A 64 7.63 -3.26 14.57
N GLY A 65 6.82 -2.26 14.21
CA GLY A 65 6.71 -1.01 14.94
C GLY A 65 5.46 -0.94 15.80
N ASN A 66 4.95 0.28 16.01
CA ASN A 66 3.72 0.48 16.76
C ASN A 66 2.51 -0.08 15.97
N PRO A 67 1.56 -0.78 16.64
CA PRO A 67 0.35 -1.27 16.00
C PRO A 67 -0.45 -0.14 15.33
N SER A 68 -0.94 -0.41 14.12
CA SER A 68 -1.76 0.55 13.34
C SER A 68 -1.08 1.89 13.02
N ASP A 69 0.24 1.97 13.13
CA ASP A 69 1.03 3.19 12.90
C ASP A 69 2.02 3.01 11.74
N CYS A 70 1.65 2.24 10.72
CA CYS A 70 2.52 1.85 9.60
C CYS A 70 3.21 3.06 8.95
N HIS A 71 2.47 4.16 8.72
CA HIS A 71 3.01 5.38 8.14
C HIS A 71 4.12 6.01 8.99
N GLN A 72 3.92 6.13 10.31
CA GLN A 72 4.98 6.68 11.18
C GLN A 72 6.13 5.71 11.39
N ASN A 73 5.85 4.40 11.44
CA ASN A 73 6.88 3.38 11.56
C ASN A 73 7.86 3.45 10.38
N VAL A 74 7.36 3.49 9.14
CA VAL A 74 8.23 3.61 7.96
C VAL A 74 8.93 4.97 7.91
N VAL A 75 8.29 6.06 8.32
CA VAL A 75 8.95 7.38 8.43
C VAL A 75 10.09 7.36 9.45
N ARG A 76 9.94 6.67 10.59
CA ARG A 76 11.02 6.52 11.59
C ARG A 76 12.20 5.74 11.01
N LEU A 77 11.94 4.63 10.31
CA LEU A 77 12.98 3.85 9.65
C LEU A 77 13.71 4.65 8.58
N TRP A 78 12.99 5.44 7.79
CA TRP A 78 13.57 6.29 6.76
C TRP A 78 14.45 7.39 7.36
N LYS A 79 13.96 8.07 8.41
CA LYS A 79 14.75 9.07 9.16
C LYS A 79 16.01 8.47 9.78
N ALA A 80 15.94 7.22 10.23
CA ALA A 80 17.09 6.46 10.74
C ALA A 80 18.01 5.91 9.63
N ARG A 81 17.70 6.15 8.36
CA ARG A 81 18.41 5.61 7.18
C ARG A 81 18.45 4.08 7.13
N SER A 82 17.48 3.42 7.76
CA SER A 82 17.32 1.95 7.75
C SER A 82 16.56 1.44 6.52
N ILE A 83 15.84 2.34 5.83
CA ILE A 83 15.20 2.09 4.54
C ILE A 83 15.50 3.24 3.56
N GLN A 84 15.50 2.97 2.26
CA GLN A 84 15.79 3.96 1.22
C GLN A 84 14.55 4.74 0.79
N HIS A 85 13.42 4.05 0.66
CA HIS A 85 12.19 4.61 0.10
C HIS A 85 10.97 4.27 0.95
N ILE A 86 9.95 5.13 0.89
CA ILE A 86 8.64 4.91 1.47
C ILE A 86 7.64 4.79 0.32
N TYR A 87 6.80 3.76 0.36
CA TYR A 87 5.73 3.55 -0.60
C TYR A 87 4.39 3.48 0.13
N THR A 88 3.34 4.04 -0.47
CA THR A 88 1.95 3.97 0.00
C THR A 88 1.10 3.18 -1.01
N GLY A 89 0.10 2.45 -0.52
CA GLY A 89 -0.76 1.62 -1.36
C GLY A 89 -1.79 0.84 -0.54
N TYR A 90 -2.16 -0.35 -1.01
CA TYR A 90 -3.12 -1.23 -0.33
C TYR A 90 -2.55 -2.62 -0.10
N GLY A 91 -2.66 -3.10 1.13
CA GLY A 91 -2.36 -4.49 1.49
C GLY A 91 -3.66 -5.28 1.69
N LEU A 92 -3.73 -6.49 1.13
CA LEU A 92 -4.80 -7.44 1.43
C LEU A 92 -4.51 -8.10 2.78
N SER A 93 -5.49 -8.11 3.67
CA SER A 93 -5.39 -8.73 5.00
C SER A 93 -6.10 -10.10 5.01
N GLU A 94 -5.76 -10.95 6.00
CA GLU A 94 -6.37 -12.27 6.28
C GLU A 94 -7.91 -12.28 6.29
N ASP A 95 -8.51 -11.18 6.76
CA ASP A 95 -9.97 -11.00 6.80
C ASP A 95 -10.59 -10.75 5.41
N GLY A 96 -9.78 -10.78 4.35
CA GLY A 96 -10.19 -10.52 2.98
C GLY A 96 -10.35 -9.04 2.66
N LEU A 97 -9.93 -8.12 3.54
CA LEU A 97 -10.12 -6.69 3.32
C LEU A 97 -8.82 -6.02 2.83
N TRP A 98 -8.94 -5.25 1.75
CA TRP A 98 -7.87 -4.35 1.31
C TRP A 98 -7.84 -3.11 2.19
N ARG A 99 -6.66 -2.77 2.68
CA ARG A 99 -6.47 -1.63 3.59
C ARG A 99 -5.32 -0.77 3.10
N ALA A 100 -5.50 0.54 3.20
CA ALA A 100 -4.41 1.49 3.02
C ALA A 100 -3.24 1.09 3.91
N HIS A 101 -2.04 1.09 3.32
CA HIS A 101 -0.84 0.62 3.97
C HIS A 101 0.40 1.34 3.44
N SER A 102 1.48 1.29 4.20
CA SER A 102 2.76 1.88 3.82
C SER A 102 3.91 0.92 4.13
N TRP A 103 4.84 0.80 3.20
CA TRP A 103 6.01 -0.06 3.31
C TRP A 103 7.30 0.75 3.22
N GLY A 104 8.34 0.24 3.86
CA GLY A 104 9.70 0.63 3.53
C GLY A 104 10.24 -0.22 2.39
N ILE A 105 10.99 0.37 1.46
CA ILE A 105 11.60 -0.35 0.35
C ILE A 105 13.11 -0.07 0.33
N ASN A 106 13.87 -1.15 0.14
CA ASN A 106 15.30 -1.12 -0.17
C ASN A 106 15.53 -1.74 -1.54
N LEU A 107 16.21 -0.99 -2.40
CA LEU A 107 16.55 -1.37 -3.77
C LEU A 107 18.07 -1.52 -3.88
N ILE A 108 18.52 -2.61 -4.49
CA ILE A 108 19.92 -2.83 -4.82
C ILE A 108 20.06 -2.84 -6.34
N TYR A 109 20.85 -1.91 -6.85
CA TYR A 109 21.21 -1.79 -8.27
C TYR A 109 22.68 -2.18 -8.44
N GLN A 110 22.96 -3.19 -9.27
CA GLN A 110 24.34 -3.56 -9.66
C GLN A 110 24.63 -3.13 -11.11
N GLY A 111 24.44 -1.84 -11.39
CA GLY A 111 24.76 -1.26 -12.71
C GLY A 111 23.74 -1.54 -13.83
N LYS A 112 22.48 -1.81 -13.47
CA LYS A 112 21.35 -1.98 -14.40
C LYS A 112 20.26 -0.93 -14.14
N ASP A 113 19.39 -0.72 -15.12
CA ASP A 113 18.23 0.20 -15.01
C ASP A 113 17.12 -0.32 -14.07
N LEU A 114 17.05 -1.65 -13.87
CA LEU A 114 16.13 -2.29 -12.93
C LEU A 114 16.89 -2.79 -11.69
N PRO A 115 16.28 -2.72 -10.49
CA PRO A 115 16.88 -3.26 -9.28
C PRO A 115 17.03 -4.79 -9.41
N GLU A 116 18.18 -5.30 -8.98
CA GLU A 116 18.44 -6.75 -8.94
C GLU A 116 17.80 -7.39 -7.71
N LYS A 117 17.69 -6.62 -6.63
CA LYS A 117 17.05 -7.07 -5.40
C LYS A 117 16.15 -5.99 -4.84
N ILE A 118 14.93 -6.39 -4.51
CA ILE A 118 13.92 -5.57 -3.84
C ILE A 118 13.66 -6.21 -2.49
N THR A 119 13.84 -5.43 -1.43
CA THR A 119 13.46 -5.84 -0.07
C THR A 119 12.33 -4.94 0.41
N VAL A 120 11.20 -5.57 0.75
CA VAL A 120 10.04 -4.93 1.34
C VAL A 120 10.17 -5.03 2.86
N VAL A 121 10.14 -3.88 3.53
CA VAL A 121 10.17 -3.79 4.99
C VAL A 121 8.75 -3.55 5.48
N GLU A 122 8.14 -4.60 6.00
CA GLU A 122 6.83 -4.59 6.64
C GLU A 122 6.99 -4.16 8.11
N THR A 123 6.19 -3.18 8.55
CA THR A 123 6.27 -2.64 9.91
C THR A 123 5.09 -3.03 10.79
N THR A 124 4.16 -3.79 10.24
CA THR A 124 3.07 -4.43 10.96
C THR A 124 3.41 -5.88 11.26
N ILE A 125 2.59 -6.51 12.10
CA ILE A 125 2.59 -7.97 12.22
C ILE A 125 2.21 -8.59 10.87
N GLU A 126 2.60 -9.84 10.64
CA GLU A 126 2.15 -10.62 9.50
C GLU A 126 0.63 -10.54 9.35
N ARG A 127 0.19 -10.17 8.14
CA ARG A 127 -1.22 -10.16 7.72
C ARG A 127 -1.24 -11.01 6.44
N LEU A 128 -1.31 -12.33 6.57
CA LEU A 128 -1.33 -13.26 5.42
C LEU A 128 -2.76 -13.66 5.05
#